data_AF-A0A1Y5PP78-F1
#
_entry.id   AF-A0A1Y5PP78-F1
#
_cell.length_a   1.000
_cell.length_b   1.000
_cell.length_c   1.000
_cell.angle_alpha   90.00
_cell.angle_beta   90.00
_cell.angle_gamma   90.00
#
_symmetry.space_group_name_H-M   'P 1'
#
loop_
_entity.id
_entity.type
_entity.pdbx_description
1 polymer ?
#
loop_
_entity_poly.entity_id
_entity_poly.type
_entity_poly.pdbx_seq_one_letter_code
_entity_poly.pdbx_strand_id
1 'polypeptide(L)'
;MTAQTPDTVSASASHHHFYIDLEGDERPWPHGTITTAQVRELAGWPDDQQIVLVDQYTNEESPLAEDTVVELVPGKSFGRKFLFKRGLLDRTEAELMLIRKQWPDLTYEPVGQWVLITDYSLPQPWSRRTVSIAFQIPAGPAGNPPYGFYLDGPITCAAQPPTNFSSPAPGVPFPGNWGLFSWAPDGWPWAEEPADGANMRSFAQSFAQRFAEGA
;
A
#
# COMPACT_ATOMS: atom_id res chain seq x y z
N MET A 1 50.46 27.05 50.82
CA MET A 1 49.37 28.02 50.58
C MET A 1 49.75 28.76 49.31
N THR A 2 49.15 28.58 48.14
CA THR A 2 47.86 28.01 47.75
C THR A 2 48.02 27.57 46.29
N ALA A 3 47.68 26.33 45.95
CA ALA A 3 47.65 25.87 44.57
C ALA A 3 46.32 26.30 43.93
N GLN A 4 46.38 26.97 42.78
CA GLN A 4 45.23 27.35 41.98
C GLN A 4 45.23 26.47 40.73
N THR A 5 44.32 25.51 40.69
CA THR A 5 43.96 24.74 39.50
C THR A 5 43.13 25.64 38.58
N PRO A 6 43.42 25.78 37.28
CA PRO A 6 42.50 26.42 36.36
C PRO A 6 41.38 25.45 35.98
N ASP A 7 40.17 25.96 36.10
CA ASP A 7 38.90 25.32 35.77
C ASP A 7 38.87 24.70 34.38
N THR A 8 38.38 23.46 34.32
CA THR A 8 37.87 22.84 33.10
C THR A 8 36.64 23.62 32.64
N VAL A 9 36.78 24.39 31.56
CA VAL A 9 35.64 24.99 30.87
C VAL A 9 34.95 23.87 30.07
N SER A 10 33.86 23.33 30.61
CA SER A 10 32.90 22.55 29.84
C SER A 10 32.25 23.47 28.80
N ALA A 11 32.56 23.25 27.52
CA ALA A 11 31.85 23.86 26.41
C ALA A 11 30.47 23.20 26.26
N SER A 12 29.43 24.02 26.36
CA SER A 12 28.02 23.67 26.25
C SER A 12 27.68 23.13 24.85
N ALA A 13 27.30 21.86 24.75
CA ALA A 13 26.69 21.31 23.55
C ALA A 13 25.24 21.80 23.45
N SER A 14 24.91 22.51 22.38
CA SER A 14 23.55 22.92 22.02
C SER A 14 22.69 21.67 21.77
N HIS A 15 22.02 21.15 22.79
CA HIS A 15 21.04 20.06 22.63
C HIS A 15 19.82 20.63 21.89
N HIS A 16 19.79 20.47 20.57
CA HIS A 16 18.58 20.71 19.80
C HIS A 16 17.53 19.68 20.24
N HIS A 17 16.41 20.15 20.80
CA HIS A 17 15.27 19.30 21.14
C HIS A 17 14.27 19.32 19.99
N PHE A 18 13.93 18.12 19.48
CA PHE A 18 12.87 17.93 18.50
C PHE A 18 11.63 17.39 19.20
N TYR A 19 10.47 17.68 18.62
CA TYR A 19 9.18 17.24 19.12
C TYR A 19 8.36 16.69 17.97
N ILE A 20 7.59 15.67 18.26
CA ILE A 20 6.69 15.00 17.33
C ILE A 20 5.32 15.04 17.94
N ASP A 21 4.35 15.56 17.19
CA ASP A 21 2.95 15.61 17.62
C ASP A 21 2.20 14.46 16.92
N LEU A 22 1.65 13.53 17.70
CA LEU A 22 0.91 12.37 17.23
C LEU A 22 -0.56 12.53 17.60
N GLU A 23 -1.38 13.07 16.68
CA GLU A 23 -2.80 13.36 16.93
C GLU A 23 -3.08 14.17 18.22
N GLY A 24 -2.19 15.10 18.58
CA GLY A 24 -2.28 15.92 19.80
C GLY A 24 -1.43 15.43 20.97
N ASP A 25 -0.77 14.28 20.85
CA ASP A 25 0.21 13.77 21.84
C ASP A 25 1.65 14.17 21.47
N GLU A 26 2.18 15.19 22.14
CA GLU A 26 3.53 15.71 21.90
C GLU A 26 4.60 14.87 22.61
N ARG A 27 5.52 14.29 21.85
CA ARG A 27 6.62 13.46 22.35
C ARG A 27 7.98 14.07 22.01
N PRO A 28 8.96 14.04 22.94
CA PRO A 28 10.32 14.44 22.64
C PRO A 28 10.98 13.42 21.70
N TRP A 29 11.75 13.92 20.74
CA TRP A 29 12.48 13.09 19.79
C TRP A 29 13.95 13.53 19.71
N PRO A 30 14.92 12.59 19.77
CA PRO A 30 16.34 12.94 19.90
C PRO A 30 17.03 13.25 18.56
N HIS A 31 16.38 12.99 17.42
CA HIS A 31 17.01 13.11 16.10
C HIS A 31 16.37 14.23 15.25
N GLY A 32 17.14 14.80 14.33
CA GLY A 32 16.64 15.81 13.39
C GLY A 32 15.80 15.24 12.25
N THR A 33 15.62 13.92 12.20
CA THR A 33 14.81 13.24 11.19
C THR A 33 13.95 12.17 11.83
N ILE A 34 12.85 11.81 11.20
CA ILE A 34 12.05 10.63 11.54
C ILE A 34 11.54 9.95 10.27
N THR A 35 11.51 8.63 10.25
CA THR A 35 10.91 7.85 9.15
C THR A 35 9.44 7.55 9.39
N THR A 36 8.67 7.27 8.33
CA THR A 36 7.28 6.82 8.45
C THR A 36 7.13 5.60 9.38
N ALA A 37 8.05 4.63 9.30
CA ALA A 37 8.08 3.47 10.18
C ALA A 37 8.30 3.84 11.66
N GLN A 38 9.21 4.77 11.95
CA GLN A 38 9.46 5.25 13.32
C GLN A 38 8.27 6.02 13.88
N VAL A 39 7.52 6.76 13.04
CA VAL A 39 6.27 7.41 13.47
C VAL A 39 5.26 6.36 13.93
N ARG A 40 5.07 5.27 13.16
CA ARG A 40 4.16 4.17 13.54
C ARG A 40 4.58 3.51 14.84
N GLU A 41 5.86 3.18 14.97
CA GLU A 41 6.44 2.58 16.18
C GLU A 41 6.21 3.48 17.39
N LEU A 42 6.51 4.77 17.27
CA LEU A 42 6.35 5.75 18.35
C LEU A 42 4.87 5.92 18.73
N ALA A 43 3.97 5.91 17.76
CA ALA A 43 2.53 6.05 17.97
C ALA A 43 1.84 4.76 18.42
N GLY A 44 2.50 3.60 18.31
CA GLY A 44 1.87 2.29 18.51
C GLY A 44 0.81 1.97 17.46
N TRP A 45 0.97 2.51 16.24
CA TRP A 45 0.06 2.26 15.13
C TRP A 45 0.49 1.00 14.34
N PRO A 46 -0.45 0.32 13.64
CA PRO A 46 -0.13 -0.80 12.77
C PRO A 46 0.92 -0.45 11.70
N ASP A 47 1.75 -1.42 11.33
CA ASP A 47 2.83 -1.23 10.33
C ASP A 47 2.33 -0.76 8.97
N ASP A 48 1.06 -1.01 8.64
CA ASP A 48 0.40 -0.61 7.40
C ASP A 48 -0.45 0.66 7.52
N GLN A 49 -0.45 1.31 8.68
CA GLN A 49 -1.16 2.58 8.86
C GLN A 49 -0.54 3.66 7.96
N GLN A 50 -1.34 4.29 7.10
CA GLN A 50 -0.90 5.48 6.38
C GLN A 50 -0.69 6.62 7.38
N ILE A 51 0.41 7.34 7.19
CA ILE A 51 0.75 8.51 7.96
C ILE A 51 0.55 9.73 7.08
N VAL A 52 -0.16 10.72 7.60
CA VAL A 52 -0.26 12.05 6.99
C VAL A 52 0.53 13.03 7.85
N LEU A 53 1.45 13.73 7.20
CA LEU A 53 2.11 14.89 7.75
C LEU A 53 1.22 16.10 7.53
N VAL A 54 0.93 16.82 8.60
CA VAL A 54 0.21 18.09 8.55
C VAL A 54 1.20 19.21 8.87
N ASP A 55 1.39 20.11 7.92
CA ASP A 55 2.06 21.38 8.18
C ASP A 55 1.08 22.27 8.96
N GLN A 56 1.34 22.48 10.25
CA GLN A 56 0.45 23.26 11.12
C GLN A 56 0.42 24.76 10.78
N TYR A 57 1.34 25.27 9.95
CA TYR A 57 1.34 26.66 9.52
C TYR A 57 0.44 26.87 8.30
N THR A 58 0.50 25.98 7.32
CA THR A 58 -0.31 26.06 6.09
C THR A 58 -1.61 25.26 6.17
N ASN A 59 -1.75 24.37 7.15
CA ASN A 59 -2.76 23.30 7.21
C ASN A 59 -2.73 22.37 5.97
N GLU A 60 -1.60 22.29 5.27
CA GLU A 60 -1.44 21.34 4.18
C GLU A 60 -1.21 19.93 4.72
N GLU A 61 -1.92 18.97 4.15
CA GLU A 61 -1.84 17.56 4.51
C GLU A 61 -1.11 16.80 3.40
N SER A 62 -0.05 16.09 3.77
CA SER A 62 0.78 15.32 2.84
C SER A 62 0.85 13.86 3.30
N PRO A 63 0.28 12.90 2.55
CA PRO A 63 0.48 11.49 2.84
C PRO A 63 1.94 11.11 2.66
N LEU A 64 2.47 10.33 3.60
CA LEU A 64 3.85 9.85 3.59
C LEU A 64 3.91 8.43 3.03
N ALA A 65 4.76 8.23 2.01
CA ALA A 65 5.15 6.90 1.57
C ALA A 65 5.90 6.12 2.66
N GLU A 66 5.99 4.79 2.49
CA GLU A 66 6.52 3.87 3.50
C GLU A 66 7.98 4.15 3.91
N ASP A 67 8.82 4.54 2.94
CA ASP A 67 10.25 4.82 3.15
C ASP A 67 10.59 6.32 3.29
N THR A 68 9.58 7.17 3.48
CA THR A 68 9.80 8.62 3.58
C THR A 68 10.57 8.97 4.85
N VAL A 69 11.61 9.79 4.70
CA VAL A 69 12.35 10.44 5.80
C VAL A 69 11.91 11.89 5.88
N VAL A 70 11.40 12.31 7.05
CA VAL A 70 10.98 13.69 7.31
C VAL A 70 12.07 14.40 8.11
N GLU A 71 12.53 15.54 7.60
CA GLU A 71 13.45 16.46 8.28
C GLU A 71 12.68 17.33 9.30
N LEU A 72 13.03 17.22 10.57
CA LEU A 72 12.41 17.93 11.68
C LEU A 72 13.11 19.27 11.94
N VAL A 73 12.32 20.29 12.25
CA VAL A 73 12.87 21.60 12.63
C VAL A 73 13.07 21.64 14.16
N PRO A 74 14.25 22.05 14.66
CA PRO A 74 14.49 22.10 16.10
C PRO A 74 13.72 23.25 16.77
N GLY A 75 13.21 23.00 17.98
CA GLY A 75 12.63 24.01 18.87
C GLY A 75 11.12 23.88 19.14
N LYS A 76 10.68 24.43 20.28
CA LYS A 76 9.29 24.39 20.80
C LYS A 76 8.48 25.64 20.39
N SER A 77 8.74 26.18 19.20
CA SER A 77 8.06 27.38 18.73
C SER A 77 6.68 27.01 18.19
N PHE A 78 5.65 27.73 18.61
CA PHE A 78 4.21 27.51 18.42
C PHE A 78 3.67 27.29 16.99
N GLY A 79 4.52 27.20 15.96
CA GLY A 79 4.11 27.10 14.56
C GLY A 79 5.06 26.32 13.64
N ARG A 80 5.94 25.47 14.18
CA ARG A 80 6.79 24.56 13.39
C ARG A 80 6.78 23.13 13.93
N LYS A 81 5.64 22.69 14.45
CA LYS A 81 5.47 21.31 14.89
C LYS A 81 4.97 20.51 13.70
N PHE A 82 5.68 19.43 13.39
CA PHE A 82 5.17 18.43 12.47
C PHE A 82 4.16 17.59 13.23
N LEU A 83 2.89 17.72 12.82
CA LEU A 83 1.81 16.88 13.28
C LEU A 83 1.72 15.68 12.35
N PHE A 84 1.82 14.50 12.93
CA PHE A 84 1.52 13.27 12.25
C PHE A 84 0.15 12.80 12.73
N LYS A 85 -0.69 12.42 11.78
CA LYS A 85 -1.97 11.80 12.06
C LYS A 85 -2.15 10.57 11.18
N ARG A 86 -3.11 9.74 11.52
CA ARG A 86 -3.55 8.68 10.62
C ARG A 86 -4.16 9.32 9.36
N GLY A 87 -3.65 8.88 8.22
CA GLY A 87 -4.21 9.24 6.92
C GLY A 87 -5.37 8.31 6.53
N LEU A 88 -6.33 8.88 5.81
CA LEU A 88 -7.21 8.12 4.92
C LEU A 88 -6.49 8.05 3.58
N LEU A 89 -5.96 6.87 3.22
CA LEU A 89 -5.45 6.62 1.88
C LEU A 89 -6.59 6.88 0.88
N ASP A 90 -6.29 7.38 -0.32
CA ASP A 90 -7.22 7.12 -1.40
C ASP A 90 -7.42 5.62 -1.49
N ARG A 91 -8.66 5.17 -1.61
CA ARG A 91 -9.00 3.75 -1.57
C ARG A 91 -8.11 2.95 -2.51
N THR A 92 -7.82 3.46 -3.70
CA THR A 92 -6.98 2.78 -4.70
C THR A 92 -5.58 2.51 -4.17
N GLU A 93 -4.98 3.48 -3.47
CA GLU A 93 -3.65 3.34 -2.90
C GLU A 93 -3.64 2.32 -1.75
N ALA A 94 -4.65 2.34 -0.88
CA ALA A 94 -4.83 1.31 0.15
C ALA A 94 -5.00 -0.10 -0.44
N GLU A 95 -5.79 -0.24 -1.49
CA GLU A 95 -5.96 -1.51 -2.19
C GLU A 95 -4.61 -1.99 -2.78
N LEU A 96 -3.85 -1.10 -3.43
CA LEU A 96 -2.53 -1.44 -3.98
C LEU A 96 -1.52 -1.85 -2.91
N MET A 97 -1.48 -1.16 -1.77
CA MET A 97 -0.63 -1.54 -0.64
C MET A 97 -0.96 -2.96 -0.17
N LEU A 98 -2.25 -3.31 -0.05
CA LEU A 98 -2.66 -4.66 0.34
C LEU A 98 -2.24 -5.71 -0.68
N ILE A 99 -2.41 -5.46 -1.99
CA ILE A 99 -2.02 -6.41 -3.04
C ILE A 99 -0.50 -6.61 -3.05
N ARG A 100 0.29 -5.54 -2.87
CA ARG A 100 1.76 -5.59 -2.84
C ARG A 100 2.33 -6.43 -1.70
N LYS A 101 1.61 -6.59 -0.59
CA LYS A 101 2.01 -7.53 0.48
C LYS A 101 2.16 -8.97 -0.03
N GLN A 102 1.41 -9.35 -1.06
CA GLN A 102 1.45 -10.68 -1.66
C GLN A 102 2.23 -10.72 -2.98
N TRP A 103 2.14 -9.65 -3.79
CA TRP A 103 2.79 -9.52 -5.08
C TRP A 103 3.57 -8.19 -5.13
N PRO A 104 4.76 -8.12 -4.52
CA PRO A 104 5.52 -6.88 -4.38
C PRO A 104 5.92 -6.27 -5.72
N ASP A 105 6.18 -7.12 -6.72
CA ASP A 105 6.62 -6.73 -8.06
C ASP A 105 5.46 -6.47 -9.04
N LEU A 106 4.22 -6.30 -8.54
CA LEU A 106 3.08 -5.98 -9.39
C LEU A 106 3.29 -4.67 -10.15
N THR A 107 2.77 -4.60 -11.36
CA THR A 107 2.71 -3.35 -12.14
C THR A 107 1.32 -2.74 -12.01
N TYR A 108 1.27 -1.42 -11.80
CA TYR A 108 0.03 -0.66 -11.76
C TYR A 108 0.00 0.36 -12.90
N GLU A 109 -1.06 0.34 -13.70
CA GLU A 109 -1.37 1.34 -14.73
C GLU A 109 -2.53 2.21 -14.24
N PRO A 110 -2.27 3.48 -13.88
CA PRO A 110 -3.29 4.39 -13.34
C PRO A 110 -4.47 4.63 -14.30
N VAL A 111 -4.22 4.65 -15.61
CA VAL A 111 -5.28 4.87 -16.60
C VAL A 111 -6.14 3.61 -16.70
N GLY A 112 -7.35 3.70 -16.13
CA GLY A 112 -8.27 2.54 -16.03
C GLY A 112 -7.96 1.61 -14.85
N GLN A 113 -7.08 2.01 -13.94
CA GLN A 113 -6.78 1.36 -12.65
C GLN A 113 -6.44 -0.14 -12.80
N TRP A 114 -5.53 -0.45 -13.73
CA TRP A 114 -5.14 -1.82 -14.04
C TRP A 114 -3.98 -2.29 -13.18
N VAL A 115 -4.08 -3.53 -12.70
CA VAL A 115 -3.02 -4.24 -11.98
C VAL A 115 -2.56 -5.43 -12.82
N LEU A 116 -1.25 -5.65 -12.89
CA LEU A 116 -0.62 -6.81 -13.52
C LEU A 116 0.24 -7.55 -12.50
N ILE A 117 -0.02 -8.86 -12.36
CA ILE A 117 0.80 -9.82 -11.62
C ILE A 117 1.44 -10.74 -12.66
N THR A 118 2.76 -10.90 -12.69
CA THR A 118 3.48 -11.64 -13.75
C THR A 118 3.78 -13.09 -13.40
N ASP A 119 3.62 -13.49 -12.14
CA ASP A 119 4.03 -14.79 -11.59
C ASP A 119 2.91 -15.49 -10.81
N TYR A 120 1.65 -15.28 -11.20
CA TYR A 120 0.51 -15.90 -10.52
C TYR A 120 0.54 -17.43 -10.67
N SER A 121 0.51 -18.14 -9.54
CA SER A 121 0.61 -19.60 -9.50
C SER A 121 -0.74 -20.29 -9.76
N LEU A 122 -0.72 -21.30 -10.62
CA LEU A 122 -1.89 -22.11 -10.97
C LEU A 122 -1.82 -23.52 -10.34
N PRO A 123 -2.96 -24.06 -9.89
CA PRO A 123 -3.03 -25.45 -9.43
C PRO A 123 -2.90 -26.45 -10.59
N GLN A 124 -2.67 -27.74 -10.29
CA GLN A 124 -2.92 -28.79 -11.28
C GLN A 124 -4.44 -28.93 -11.52
N PRO A 125 -4.90 -29.37 -12.70
CA PRO A 125 -4.16 -29.88 -13.87
C PRO A 125 -4.03 -28.87 -15.01
N TRP A 126 -3.83 -27.59 -14.69
CA TRP A 126 -3.65 -26.54 -15.69
C TRP A 126 -2.36 -26.72 -16.50
N SER A 127 -2.39 -26.38 -17.80
CA SER A 127 -1.26 -26.56 -18.73
C SER A 127 -0.05 -25.68 -18.41
N ARG A 128 -0.24 -24.66 -17.56
CA ARG A 128 0.80 -23.75 -17.09
C ARG A 128 0.83 -23.73 -15.58
N ARG A 129 2.02 -23.55 -15.01
CA ARG A 129 2.24 -23.44 -13.56
C ARG A 129 2.20 -22.01 -13.06
N THR A 130 2.67 -21.09 -13.88
CA THR A 130 2.70 -19.66 -13.61
C THR A 130 2.21 -18.90 -14.84
N VAL A 131 1.47 -17.83 -14.60
CA VAL A 131 0.85 -17.01 -15.65
C VAL A 131 0.85 -15.55 -15.25
N SER A 132 0.78 -14.67 -16.25
CA SER A 132 0.48 -13.27 -16.03
C SER A 132 -1.03 -13.07 -15.91
N ILE A 133 -1.47 -12.37 -14.87
CA ILE A 133 -2.87 -12.00 -14.66
C ILE A 133 -2.99 -10.48 -14.58
N ALA A 134 -3.96 -9.93 -15.31
CA ALA A 134 -4.36 -8.54 -15.19
C ALA A 134 -5.81 -8.41 -14.68
N PHE A 135 -6.10 -7.38 -13.90
CA PHE A 135 -7.46 -7.05 -13.44
C PHE A 135 -7.56 -5.56 -13.11
N GLN A 136 -8.79 -5.07 -12.98
CA GLN A 136 -9.06 -3.66 -12.66
C GLN A 136 -9.45 -3.49 -11.21
N ILE A 137 -8.97 -2.41 -10.59
CA ILE A 137 -9.52 -1.89 -9.33
C ILE A 137 -10.75 -1.05 -9.71
N PRO A 138 -11.95 -1.34 -9.19
CA PRO A 138 -13.12 -0.52 -9.45
C PRO A 138 -13.04 0.80 -8.66
N ALA A 139 -13.85 1.78 -9.03
CA ALA A 139 -13.91 3.11 -8.40
C ALA A 139 -14.43 3.13 -6.94
N GLY A 140 -14.49 1.98 -6.26
CA GLY A 140 -14.92 1.83 -4.88
C GLY A 140 -16.42 1.54 -4.70
N PRO A 141 -16.96 1.77 -3.49
CA PRO A 141 -18.31 1.32 -3.10
C PRO A 141 -19.47 1.91 -3.89
N ALA A 142 -19.29 3.06 -4.53
CA ALA A 142 -20.27 3.66 -5.42
C ALA A 142 -20.31 3.01 -6.81
N GLY A 143 -19.30 2.18 -7.14
CA GLY A 143 -19.17 1.46 -8.40
C GLY A 143 -19.69 0.02 -8.33
N ASN A 144 -19.49 -0.70 -9.43
CA ASN A 144 -19.73 -2.13 -9.48
C ASN A 144 -18.66 -2.89 -8.66
N PRO A 145 -19.00 -4.06 -8.10
CA PRO A 145 -18.00 -4.95 -7.53
C PRO A 145 -16.94 -5.34 -8.58
N PRO A 146 -15.74 -5.76 -8.15
CA PRO A 146 -14.71 -6.20 -9.08
C PRO A 146 -15.20 -7.40 -9.88
N TYR A 147 -14.89 -7.41 -11.18
CA TYR A 147 -15.37 -8.41 -12.11
C TYR A 147 -14.28 -8.83 -13.09
N GLY A 148 -14.14 -10.15 -13.21
CA GLY A 148 -13.28 -10.81 -14.16
C GLY A 148 -11.80 -10.59 -13.92
N PHE A 149 -11.00 -11.42 -14.57
CA PHE A 149 -9.56 -11.25 -14.65
C PHE A 149 -9.05 -11.79 -15.98
N TYR A 150 -7.94 -11.23 -16.43
CA TYR A 150 -7.38 -11.47 -17.74
C TYR A 150 -6.12 -12.31 -17.60
N LEU A 151 -5.97 -13.31 -18.45
CA LEU A 151 -4.81 -14.17 -18.50
C LEU A 151 -4.10 -13.98 -19.84
N ASP A 152 -2.78 -13.80 -19.81
CA ASP A 152 -1.97 -13.69 -21.02
C ASP A 152 -1.67 -15.07 -21.59
N GLY A 153 -2.06 -15.30 -22.84
CA GLY A 153 -1.73 -16.47 -23.65
C GLY A 153 -2.74 -17.62 -23.54
N PRO A 154 -2.54 -18.68 -24.36
CA PRO A 154 -3.43 -19.84 -24.36
C PRO A 154 -3.30 -20.62 -23.05
N ILE A 155 -4.41 -21.25 -22.64
CA ILE A 155 -4.45 -22.09 -21.45
C ILE A 155 -5.48 -23.23 -21.60
N THR A 156 -5.19 -24.38 -20.97
CA THR A 156 -6.09 -25.54 -20.92
C THR A 156 -6.06 -26.16 -19.52
N CYS A 157 -7.17 -26.78 -19.11
CA CYS A 157 -7.29 -27.54 -17.87
C CYS A 157 -7.54 -29.01 -18.24
N ALA A 158 -6.68 -29.93 -17.79
CA ALA A 158 -6.76 -31.35 -18.17
C ALA A 158 -6.85 -31.57 -19.71
N ALA A 159 -6.09 -30.79 -20.47
CA ALA A 159 -6.07 -30.75 -21.94
C ALA A 159 -7.37 -30.29 -22.63
N GLN A 160 -8.34 -29.74 -21.89
CA GLN A 160 -9.55 -29.13 -22.44
C GLN A 160 -9.51 -27.59 -22.33
N PRO A 161 -10.11 -26.87 -23.29
CA PRO A 161 -10.26 -25.43 -23.16
C PRO A 161 -11.24 -25.10 -22.02
N PRO A 162 -10.92 -24.11 -21.18
CA PRO A 162 -11.82 -23.60 -20.16
C PRO A 162 -13.14 -23.07 -20.75
N THR A 163 -14.32 -23.45 -20.23
CA THR A 163 -15.63 -23.00 -20.73
C THR A 163 -15.99 -21.57 -20.32
N ASN A 164 -15.34 -21.08 -19.27
CA ASN A 164 -15.52 -19.74 -18.71
C ASN A 164 -14.51 -18.69 -19.21
N PHE A 165 -13.73 -19.03 -20.25
CA PHE A 165 -12.66 -18.20 -20.80
C PHE A 165 -13.00 -17.73 -22.21
N SER A 166 -12.87 -16.43 -22.45
CA SER A 166 -13.07 -15.82 -23.75
C SER A 166 -11.77 -15.18 -24.24
N SER A 167 -11.28 -15.57 -25.43
CA SER A 167 -10.10 -14.98 -26.05
C SER A 167 -10.35 -14.74 -27.55
N PRO A 168 -9.92 -13.59 -28.11
CA PRO A 168 -9.19 -12.50 -27.45
C PRO A 168 -10.11 -11.59 -26.63
N ALA A 169 -9.58 -11.02 -25.54
CA ALA A 169 -10.24 -10.02 -24.73
C ALA A 169 -9.59 -8.64 -24.97
N PRO A 170 -10.37 -7.62 -25.40
CA PRO A 170 -9.84 -6.29 -25.65
C PRO A 170 -9.67 -5.48 -24.35
N GLY A 171 -8.88 -4.40 -24.43
CA GLY A 171 -8.87 -3.33 -23.40
C GLY A 171 -7.83 -3.46 -22.30
N VAL A 172 -6.99 -4.50 -22.30
CA VAL A 172 -5.87 -4.62 -21.35
C VAL A 172 -4.69 -3.75 -21.84
N PRO A 173 -4.17 -2.83 -21.01
CA PRO A 173 -3.13 -1.88 -21.43
C PRO A 173 -1.72 -2.48 -21.48
N PHE A 174 -1.55 -3.73 -21.04
CA PHE A 174 -0.27 -4.41 -20.98
C PHE A 174 0.02 -5.21 -22.27
N PRO A 175 1.28 -5.33 -22.71
CA PRO A 175 1.64 -6.22 -23.82
C PRO A 175 1.22 -7.66 -23.52
N GLY A 176 0.54 -8.33 -24.46
CA GLY A 176 0.12 -9.72 -24.28
C GLY A 176 -1.03 -10.12 -25.21
N ASN A 177 -1.35 -11.42 -25.19
CA ASN A 177 -2.50 -12.01 -25.85
C ASN A 177 -3.54 -12.37 -24.79
N TRP A 178 -4.33 -11.37 -24.39
CA TRP A 178 -5.22 -11.51 -23.25
C TRP A 178 -6.50 -12.28 -23.59
N GLY A 179 -6.90 -13.18 -22.69
CA GLY A 179 -8.26 -13.71 -22.61
C GLY A 179 -8.86 -13.43 -21.23
N LEU A 180 -10.19 -13.38 -21.16
CA LEU A 180 -10.96 -13.02 -19.97
C LEU A 180 -11.58 -14.26 -19.34
N PHE A 181 -11.33 -14.47 -18.05
CA PHE A 181 -12.16 -15.31 -17.19
C PHE A 181 -13.27 -14.46 -16.58
N SER A 182 -14.53 -14.83 -16.84
CA SER A 182 -15.68 -14.24 -16.15
C SER A 182 -15.69 -14.73 -14.70
N TRP A 183 -15.59 -13.82 -13.73
CA TRP A 183 -15.53 -14.15 -12.31
C TRP A 183 -16.06 -13.01 -11.45
N ALA A 184 -16.91 -13.32 -10.49
CA ALA A 184 -17.39 -12.38 -9.49
C ALA A 184 -17.55 -13.13 -8.17
N PRO A 185 -16.92 -12.67 -7.07
CA PRO A 185 -17.19 -13.22 -5.75
C PRO A 185 -18.62 -12.91 -5.31
N ASP A 186 -19.26 -13.87 -4.66
CA ASP A 186 -20.62 -13.71 -4.15
C ASP A 186 -20.68 -12.63 -3.06
N GLY A 187 -21.53 -11.62 -3.26
CA GLY A 187 -21.88 -10.63 -2.25
C GLY A 187 -20.70 -9.82 -1.73
N TRP A 188 -19.99 -9.08 -2.60
CA TRP A 188 -18.82 -8.25 -2.28
C TRP A 188 -19.10 -7.19 -1.18
N PRO A 189 -18.67 -7.40 0.08
CA PRO A 189 -18.95 -6.49 1.18
C PRO A 189 -17.92 -5.36 1.23
N TRP A 190 -18.24 -4.24 0.60
CA TRP A 190 -17.44 -3.02 0.71
C TRP A 190 -17.37 -2.56 2.18
N ALA A 191 -16.16 -2.44 2.71
CA ALA A 191 -15.89 -1.68 3.92
C ALA A 191 -15.44 -0.26 3.57
N GLU A 192 -15.54 0.67 4.52
CA GLU A 192 -15.00 2.04 4.37
C GLU A 192 -13.49 1.98 4.11
N GLU A 193 -12.77 1.26 4.98
CA GLU A 193 -11.35 0.94 4.83
C GLU A 193 -11.15 -0.42 4.15
N PRO A 194 -10.33 -0.52 3.07
CA PRO A 194 -10.03 -1.79 2.43
C PRO A 194 -9.50 -2.89 3.36
N ALA A 195 -8.77 -2.52 4.42
CA ALA A 195 -8.20 -3.47 5.37
C ALA A 195 -9.26 -4.20 6.21
N ASP A 196 -10.45 -3.60 6.39
CA ASP A 196 -11.49 -4.09 7.31
C ASP A 196 -12.54 -4.97 6.63
N GLY A 197 -12.46 -5.16 5.31
CA GLY A 197 -13.46 -5.90 4.53
C GLY A 197 -12.91 -6.58 3.30
N ALA A 198 -13.78 -6.80 2.30
CA ALA A 198 -13.33 -7.31 1.01
C ALA A 198 -12.51 -6.25 0.27
N ASN A 199 -11.40 -6.71 -0.29
CA ASN A 199 -10.38 -5.89 -0.93
C ASN A 199 -9.78 -6.60 -2.15
N MET A 200 -9.07 -5.87 -2.98
CA MET A 200 -8.53 -6.36 -4.24
C MET A 200 -7.46 -7.45 -4.06
N ARG A 201 -6.81 -7.53 -2.90
CA ARG A 201 -5.96 -8.69 -2.56
C ARG A 201 -6.80 -9.96 -2.44
N SER A 202 -7.91 -9.92 -1.69
CA SER A 202 -8.83 -11.05 -1.57
C SER A 202 -9.52 -11.39 -2.91
N PHE A 203 -9.81 -10.38 -3.75
CA PHE A 203 -10.29 -10.60 -5.12
C PHE A 203 -9.28 -11.42 -5.92
N ALA A 204 -8.01 -10.99 -5.96
CA ALA A 204 -6.96 -11.71 -6.69
C ALA A 204 -6.73 -13.12 -6.16
N GLN A 205 -6.79 -13.34 -4.84
CA GLN A 205 -6.70 -14.67 -4.24
C GLN A 205 -7.87 -15.58 -4.64
N SER A 206 -9.07 -15.02 -4.84
CA SER A 206 -10.24 -15.79 -5.27
C SER A 206 -10.12 -16.36 -6.68
N PHE A 207 -9.17 -15.90 -7.52
CA PHE A 207 -8.96 -16.47 -8.85
C PHE A 207 -8.56 -17.94 -8.79
N ALA A 208 -7.88 -18.36 -7.71
CA ALA A 208 -7.57 -19.78 -7.48
C ALA A 208 -8.83 -20.64 -7.39
N GLN A 209 -9.93 -20.12 -6.81
CA GLN A 209 -11.22 -20.80 -6.80
C GLN A 209 -11.77 -20.93 -8.22
N ARG A 210 -11.69 -19.87 -9.02
CA ARG A 210 -12.12 -19.92 -10.42
C ARG A 210 -11.33 -20.93 -11.25
N PHE A 211 -10.03 -21.05 -11.01
CA PHE A 211 -9.21 -22.09 -11.63
C PHE A 211 -9.54 -23.49 -11.10
N ALA A 212 -9.93 -23.63 -9.83
CA ALA A 212 -10.27 -24.92 -9.22
C ALA A 212 -11.61 -25.49 -9.70
N GLU A 213 -12.54 -24.64 -10.17
CA GLU A 213 -13.79 -25.06 -10.80
C GLU A 213 -13.58 -25.86 -12.11
N GLY A 214 -12.33 -26.04 -12.54
CA GLY A 214 -11.96 -26.88 -13.69
C GLY A 214 -12.12 -26.17 -15.03
N ALA A 215 -12.83 -25.04 -15.01
CA ALA A 215 -13.17 -24.20 -16.12
C ALA A 215 -14.07 -24.81 -17.18
#